data_AF-A0A960FM07-F1
#
_entry.id   AF-A0A960FM07-F1
#
_cell.length_a   1.000
_cell.length_b   1.000
_cell.length_c   1.000
_cell.angle_alpha   90.00
_cell.angle_beta   90.00
_cell.angle_gamma   90.00
#
_symmetry.space_group_name_H-M   'P 1'
#
loop_
_entity.id
_entity.type
_entity.pdbx_description
1 polymer ?
#
loop_
_entity_poly.entity_id
_entity_poly.type
_entity_poly.pdbx_seq_one_letter_code
_entity_poly.pdbx_strand_id
1 'polypeptide(L)'
;AWYRDVLGLTPERLEAYEAGEVFFPSVRVDATTIIDVMPGERDGRNVDHLCLVVEGVDLDELAASGAVDVVSGPSELWGALGMGMGLYVTDPDGTVVELRTYPRAEDDDGSA
;
A
#
# COMPACT_ATOMS: atom_id res chain seq x y z
N ALA A 1 2.25 -11.13 -7.13
CA ALA A 1 0.80 -11.34 -6.99
C ALA A 1 0.20 -10.33 -6.00
N TRP A 2 0.53 -10.41 -4.71
CA TRP A 2 -0.08 -9.58 -3.65
C TRP A 2 -0.15 -8.07 -3.94
N TYR A 3 0.96 -7.40 -4.26
CA TYR A 3 0.96 -5.95 -4.58
C TYR A 3 0.05 -5.58 -5.77
N ARG A 4 -0.12 -6.47 -6.75
CA ARG A 4 -1.00 -6.25 -7.91
C ARG A 4 -2.45 -6.53 -7.56
N ASP A 5 -2.70 -7.67 -6.94
CA ASP A 5 -4.06 -8.21 -6.78
C ASP A 5 -4.77 -7.63 -5.55
N VAL A 6 -4.03 -7.30 -4.50
CA VAL A 6 -4.55 -6.75 -3.24
C VAL A 6 -4.47 -5.22 -3.23
N LEU A 7 -3.32 -4.65 -3.63
CA LEU A 7 -3.14 -3.19 -3.62
C LEU A 7 -3.42 -2.51 -4.97
N GLY A 8 -3.70 -3.28 -6.02
CA GLY A 8 -3.96 -2.71 -7.36
C GLY A 8 -2.75 -2.07 -8.04
N LEU A 9 -1.53 -2.27 -7.52
CA LEU A 9 -0.34 -1.65 -8.09
C LEU A 9 0.04 -2.30 -9.42
N THR A 10 0.51 -1.49 -10.37
CA THR A 10 0.86 -1.97 -11.71
C THR A 10 2.27 -2.59 -11.69
N PRO A 11 2.45 -3.88 -12.04
CA PRO A 11 3.78 -4.47 -12.15
C PRO A 11 4.59 -3.85 -13.29
N GLU A 12 5.88 -3.70 -13.08
CA GLU A 12 6.85 -3.20 -14.04
C GLU A 12 7.89 -4.28 -14.31
N ARG A 13 8.16 -4.54 -15.60
CA ARG A 13 9.18 -5.50 -16.08
C ARG A 13 9.01 -6.93 -15.54
N LEU A 14 7.78 -7.32 -15.15
CA LEU A 14 7.50 -8.65 -14.60
C LEU A 14 7.86 -9.76 -15.58
N GLU A 15 7.49 -9.64 -16.85
CA GLU A 15 7.80 -10.64 -17.89
C GLU A 15 9.32 -10.78 -18.10
N ALA A 16 10.06 -9.67 -18.11
CA ALA A 16 11.51 -9.69 -18.24
C ALA A 16 12.19 -10.33 -17.01
N TYR A 17 11.61 -10.17 -15.82
CA TYR A 17 12.07 -10.84 -14.60
C TYR A 17 11.80 -12.34 -14.66
N GLU A 18 10.61 -12.75 -15.08
CA GLU A 18 10.25 -14.17 -15.26
C GLU A 18 11.11 -14.85 -16.34
N ALA A 19 11.55 -14.10 -17.35
CA ALA A 19 12.50 -14.54 -18.37
C ALA A 19 13.97 -14.53 -17.91
N GLY A 20 14.28 -13.99 -16.72
CA GLY A 20 15.63 -13.89 -16.17
C GLY A 20 16.51 -12.79 -16.80
N GLU A 21 15.91 -11.83 -17.50
CA GLU A 21 16.62 -10.73 -18.17
C GLU A 21 16.96 -9.57 -17.20
N VAL A 22 16.27 -9.53 -16.06
CA VAL A 22 16.41 -8.49 -15.03
C VAL A 22 16.42 -9.14 -13.65
N PHE A 23 17.07 -8.51 -12.68
CA PHE A 23 17.25 -9.11 -11.34
C PHE A 23 16.02 -9.05 -10.45
N PHE A 24 15.13 -8.09 -10.70
CA PHE A 24 13.92 -7.87 -9.91
C PHE A 24 12.85 -7.16 -10.74
N PRO A 25 11.56 -7.44 -10.49
CA PRO A 25 10.47 -6.60 -10.95
C PRO A 25 10.27 -5.40 -10.01
N SER A 26 9.48 -4.44 -10.45
CA SER A 26 9.02 -3.33 -9.60
C SER A 26 7.49 -3.26 -9.63
N VAL A 27 6.89 -2.48 -8.74
CA VAL A 27 5.48 -2.10 -8.82
C VAL A 27 5.35 -0.58 -8.81
N ARG A 28 4.48 -0.05 -9.66
CA ARG A 28 4.22 1.39 -9.79
C ARG A 28 3.18 1.85 -8.79
N VAL A 29 3.55 2.86 -8.00
CA VAL A 29 2.64 3.57 -7.09
C VAL A 29 2.02 4.76 -7.82
N ASP A 30 2.85 5.58 -8.46
CA ASP A 30 2.40 6.75 -9.24
C ASP A 30 3.35 7.04 -10.43
N ALA A 31 3.17 8.19 -11.08
CA ALA A 31 3.97 8.60 -12.24
C ALA A 31 5.48 8.73 -11.94
N THR A 32 5.83 8.99 -10.69
CA THR A 32 7.19 9.29 -10.22
C THR A 32 7.74 8.26 -9.23
N THR A 33 6.88 7.41 -8.67
CA THR A 33 7.23 6.48 -7.60
C THR A 33 7.01 5.02 -8.00
N ILE A 34 8.04 4.21 -7.81
CA ILE A 34 7.99 2.75 -7.89
C ILE A 34 8.58 2.13 -6.62
N ILE A 35 8.21 0.87 -6.35
CA ILE A 35 8.82 0.03 -5.32
C ILE A 35 9.49 -1.15 -6.03
N ASP A 36 10.80 -1.30 -5.85
CA ASP A 36 11.54 -2.47 -6.33
C ASP A 36 11.31 -3.65 -5.38
N VAL A 37 10.90 -4.80 -5.95
CA VAL A 37 10.61 -6.00 -5.17
C VAL A 37 11.76 -6.98 -5.34
N MET A 38 12.68 -6.97 -4.38
CA MET A 38 13.89 -7.78 -4.44
C MET A 38 13.65 -9.21 -3.96
N PRO A 39 14.02 -10.24 -4.74
CA PRO A 39 13.98 -11.62 -4.25
C PRO A 39 15.07 -11.83 -3.21
N GLY A 40 14.74 -12.52 -2.12
CA GLY A 40 15.71 -12.88 -1.09
C GLY A 40 15.04 -13.36 0.19
N GLU A 41 15.84 -13.93 1.10
CA GLU A 41 15.38 -14.20 2.45
C GLU A 41 15.40 -12.90 3.25
N ARG A 42 14.33 -12.68 4.03
CA ARG A 42 14.28 -11.56 4.95
C ARG A 42 15.22 -11.83 6.13
N ASP A 43 16.21 -10.96 6.30
CA ASP A 43 17.23 -11.06 7.36
C ASP A 43 17.00 -10.12 8.55
N GLY A 44 15.91 -9.35 8.54
CA GLY A 44 15.53 -8.46 9.63
C GLY A 44 14.38 -7.51 9.31
N ARG A 45 14.27 -6.45 10.13
CA ARG A 45 13.31 -5.35 9.96
C ARG A 45 14.05 -4.02 10.15
N ASN A 46 14.31 -3.31 9.05
CA ASN A 46 14.97 -2.01 9.03
C ASN A 46 13.97 -0.84 9.13
N VAL A 47 12.76 -1.01 8.60
CA VAL A 47 11.64 -0.07 8.68
C VAL A 47 10.50 -0.68 9.47
N ASP A 48 9.75 0.15 10.21
CA ASP A 48 8.55 -0.34 10.90
C ASP A 48 7.47 -0.73 9.88
N HIS A 49 7.04 0.22 9.05
CA HIS A 49 6.03 -0.01 8.00
C HIS A 49 6.25 0.89 6.78
N LEU A 50 5.61 0.53 5.67
CA LEU A 50 5.45 1.36 4.49
C LEU A 50 4.02 1.91 4.45
N CYS A 51 3.84 3.22 4.53
CA CYS A 51 2.53 3.86 4.41
C CYS A 51 2.24 4.25 2.95
N LEU A 52 1.09 3.82 2.44
CA LEU A 52 0.57 4.16 1.13
C LEU A 52 -0.80 4.81 1.27
N VAL A 53 -0.97 5.96 0.61
CA VAL A 53 -2.30 6.57 0.48
C VAL A 53 -3.09 5.76 -0.54
N VAL A 54 -4.31 5.39 -0.16
CA VAL A 54 -5.25 4.65 -1.00
C VAL A 54 -6.53 5.47 -1.18
N GLU A 55 -7.14 5.38 -2.35
CA GLU A 55 -8.35 6.10 -2.70
C GLU A 55 -9.47 5.12 -3.07
N GLY A 56 -10.73 5.52 -2.85
CA GLY A 56 -11.88 4.71 -3.25
C GLY A 56 -12.06 3.39 -2.49
N VAL A 57 -11.44 3.27 -1.32
CA VAL A 57 -11.55 2.09 -0.44
C VAL A 57 -12.16 2.49 0.90
N ASP A 58 -13.08 1.67 1.38
CA ASP A 58 -13.55 1.72 2.76
C ASP A 58 -12.66 0.79 3.60
N LEU A 59 -11.92 1.37 4.55
CA LEU A 59 -10.97 0.61 5.37
C LEU A 59 -11.66 -0.33 6.37
N ASP A 60 -12.87 -0.01 6.82
CA ASP A 60 -13.64 -0.87 7.72
C ASP A 60 -14.16 -2.10 6.97
N GLU A 61 -14.69 -1.91 5.76
CA GLU A 61 -15.10 -3.04 4.90
C GLU A 61 -13.90 -3.92 4.52
N LEU A 62 -12.76 -3.31 4.17
CA LEU A 62 -11.55 -4.06 3.84
C LEU A 62 -11.05 -4.87 5.04
N ALA A 63 -11.00 -4.29 6.23
CA ALA A 63 -10.58 -4.98 7.44
C ALA A 63 -11.49 -6.18 7.78
N ALA A 64 -12.80 -6.06 7.52
CA ALA A 64 -13.76 -7.13 7.74
C ALA A 64 -13.80 -8.20 6.63
N SER A 65 -13.24 -7.92 5.45
CA SER A 65 -13.36 -8.77 4.25
C SER A 65 -12.64 -10.12 4.34
N GLY A 66 -11.60 -10.22 5.18
CA GLY A 66 -10.67 -11.35 5.19
C GLY A 66 -9.74 -11.43 3.98
N ALA A 67 -9.72 -10.42 3.11
CA ALA A 67 -8.85 -10.36 1.94
C ALA A 67 -7.40 -9.95 2.27
N VAL A 68 -7.18 -9.38 3.46
CA VAL A 68 -5.89 -8.88 3.96
C VAL A 68 -5.63 -9.41 5.35
N ASP A 69 -4.35 -9.63 5.66
CA ASP A 69 -3.90 -9.99 7.00
C ASP A 69 -3.79 -8.72 7.86
N VAL A 70 -4.85 -8.41 8.62
CA VAL A 70 -4.93 -7.20 9.46
C VAL A 70 -4.02 -7.33 10.68
N VAL A 71 -3.19 -6.31 10.89
CA VAL A 71 -2.35 -6.12 12.09
C VAL A 71 -3.07 -5.25 13.12
N SER A 72 -3.60 -4.11 12.70
CA SER A 72 -4.33 -3.18 13.56
C SER A 72 -5.11 -2.13 12.76
N GLY A 73 -6.09 -1.50 13.40
CA GLY A 73 -7.00 -0.54 12.77
C GLY A 73 -8.27 -1.19 12.17
N PRO A 74 -9.11 -0.42 11.46
CA PRO A 74 -8.90 0.99 11.11
C PRO A 74 -8.89 1.93 12.33
N SER A 75 -8.11 3.01 12.28
CA SER A 75 -8.05 4.02 13.35
C SER A 75 -7.59 5.37 12.84
N GLU A 76 -8.00 6.45 13.51
CA GLU A 76 -7.49 7.80 13.23
C GLU A 76 -6.02 7.90 13.64
N LEU A 77 -5.17 8.33 12.72
CA LEU A 77 -3.74 8.53 12.97
C LEU A 77 -3.25 9.76 12.21
N TRP A 78 -2.15 10.35 12.68
CA TRP A 78 -1.48 11.46 12.02
C TRP A 78 -0.49 10.95 10.97
N GLY A 79 -0.51 11.52 9.76
CA GLY A 79 0.40 11.17 8.66
C GLY A 79 0.81 12.37 7.82
N ALA A 80 1.30 12.11 6.61
CA ALA A 80 1.88 13.10 5.71
C ALA A 80 0.94 14.28 5.36
N LEU A 81 -0.38 14.04 5.30
CA LEU A 81 -1.39 15.07 5.00
C LEU A 81 -2.24 15.47 6.22
N GLY A 82 -1.79 15.19 7.44
CA GLY A 82 -2.51 15.48 8.68
C GLY A 82 -3.27 14.27 9.25
N MET A 83 -4.45 14.49 9.83
CA MET A 83 -5.28 13.41 10.38
C MET A 83 -5.97 12.62 9.25
N GLY A 84 -5.89 11.29 9.31
CA GLY A 84 -6.60 10.39 8.41
C GLY A 84 -6.84 9.01 9.04
N MET A 85 -7.62 8.18 8.36
CA MET A 85 -7.87 6.79 8.78
C MET A 85 -6.76 5.88 8.25
N GLY A 86 -6.28 4.96 9.09
CA GLY A 86 -5.23 4.02 8.72
C GLY A 86 -5.56 2.59 9.12
N LEU A 87 -5.19 1.65 8.26
CA LEU A 87 -5.30 0.21 8.48
C LEU A 87 -3.92 -0.41 8.23
N TYR A 88 -3.37 -1.11 9.22
CA TYR A 88 -2.11 -1.83 9.08
C TYR A 88 -2.38 -3.27 8.68
N VAL A 89 -1.72 -3.72 7.61
CA VAL A 89 -1.78 -5.09 7.08
C VAL A 89 -0.38 -5.65 6.88
N THR A 90 -0.22 -6.97 6.78
CA THR A 90 1.04 -7.58 6.33
C THR A 90 0.98 -8.05 4.89
N ASP A 91 2.09 -7.88 4.17
CA ASP A 91 2.32 -8.59 2.91
C ASP A 91 2.79 -10.04 3.16
N PRO A 92 2.94 -10.87 2.11
CA PRO A 92 3.35 -12.27 2.25
C PRO A 92 4.73 -12.49 2.87
N ASP A 93 5.62 -11.48 2.81
CA ASP A 93 6.96 -11.51 3.40
C ASP A 93 6.98 -10.90 4.83
N GLY A 94 5.80 -10.56 5.35
CA GLY A 94 5.56 -9.99 6.67
C GLY A 94 5.91 -8.51 6.78
N THR A 95 6.11 -7.80 5.67
CA THR A 95 6.28 -6.34 5.68
C THR A 95 4.96 -5.71 6.09
N VAL A 96 4.99 -4.83 7.09
CA VAL A 96 3.79 -4.09 7.48
C VAL A 96 3.55 -2.98 6.47
N VAL A 97 2.39 -2.99 5.83
CA VAL A 97 1.91 -1.95 4.94
C VAL A 97 0.76 -1.24 5.64
N GLU A 98 0.85 0.07 5.75
CA GLU A 98 -0.22 0.91 6.25
C GLU A 98 -1.00 1.49 5.06
N LEU A 99 -2.29 1.19 5.00
CA LEU A 99 -3.22 1.76 4.04
C LEU A 99 -3.84 3.01 4.67
N ARG A 100 -3.65 4.15 4.03
CA ARG A 100 -4.04 5.47 4.55
C ARG A 100 -5.10 6.11 3.66
N THR A 101 -6.20 6.55 4.24
CA THR A 101 -7.18 7.42 3.57
C THR A 101 -7.26 8.76 4.31
N TYR A 102 -7.29 9.86 3.56
CA TYR A 102 -7.57 11.19 4.10
C TYR A 102 -9.01 11.60 3.79
N PRO A 103 -9.65 12.43 4.64
CA PRO A 103 -10.89 13.08 4.25
C PRO A 103 -10.66 13.78 2.93
N ARG A 104 -11.57 13.59 1.97
CA ARG A 104 -11.60 14.44 0.79
C ARG A 104 -11.81 15.87 1.32
N ALA A 105 -11.00 16.83 0.87
CA ALA A 105 -11.27 18.23 1.15
C ALA A 105 -12.75 18.45 0.80
N GLU A 106 -13.55 18.96 1.75
CA GLU A 106 -14.94 19.30 1.47
C GLU A 106 -14.93 20.11 0.17
N ASP A 107 -15.71 19.67 -0.83
CA ASP A 107 -15.92 20.48 -2.02
C ASP A 107 -16.34 21.85 -1.48
N ASP A 108 -15.49 22.86 -1.68
CA ASP A 108 -15.73 24.25 -1.27
C ASP A 108 -17.00 24.68 -2.01
N ASP A 109 -18.15 24.44 -1.38
CA ASP A 109 -19.43 25.04 -1.68
C ASP A 109 -19.23 26.53 -1.44
N GLY A 110 -18.72 27.19 -2.47
CA GLY A 110 -18.57 28.62 -2.56
C GLY A 110 -19.92 29.34 -2.61
N SER A 111 -20.78 29.11 -1.61
CA SER A 111 -21.90 29.98 -1.30
C SER A 111 -21.35 31.21 -0.56
N ALA A 112 -20.92 32.21 -1.34
CA ALA A 112 -20.92 33.60 -0.92
C ALA A 112 -22.31 34.22 -1.10
#